data_AF-A0A7D8V2A7-F1
#
_entry.id   AF-A0A7D8V2A7-F1
#
_cell.length_a   1.000
_cell.length_b   1.000
_cell.length_c   1.000
_cell.angle_alpha   90.00
_cell.angle_beta   90.00
_cell.angle_gamma   90.00
#
_symmetry.space_group_name_H-M   'P 1'
#
loop_
_entity.id
_entity.type
_entity.pdbx_description
1 polymer ?
#
loop_
_entity_poly.entity_id
_entity_poly.type
_entity_poly.pdbx_seq_one_letter_code
_entity_poly.pdbx_strand_id
1 'polypeptide(L)'
;MALSQLPRTDEGQRICQVVKLKPEHADEYIRLHADVWPAVLDALRKANFVDYSVHYFAELGLLIAHMRYLGTDLAADAAGIRESEDTRRWWKVGVGVDCGSH
;
A
#
# COMPACT_ATOMS: atom_id res chain seq x y z
N MET A 1 19.58 7.56 -21.83
CA MET A 1 18.39 7.46 -20.97
C MET A 1 18.75 8.09 -19.64
N ALA A 2 18.12 9.20 -19.26
CA ALA A 2 18.37 9.81 -17.97
C ALA A 2 17.81 8.89 -16.88
N LEU A 3 18.65 8.51 -15.91
CA LEU A 3 18.18 7.87 -14.69
C LEU A 3 17.19 8.84 -14.04
N SER A 4 15.92 8.45 -13.92
CA SER A 4 14.96 9.19 -13.10
C SER A 4 15.58 9.33 -11.71
N GLN A 5 15.84 10.56 -11.27
CA GLN A 5 16.37 10.79 -9.94
C GLN A 5 15.39 10.17 -8.94
N LEU A 6 15.81 9.11 -8.25
CA LEU A 6 15.03 8.52 -7.17
C LEU A 6 14.89 9.58 -6.07
N PRO A 7 13.69 9.74 -5.47
CA PRO A 7 13.47 10.80 -4.49
C PRO A 7 14.40 10.61 -3.29
N ARG A 8 15.00 11.71 -2.81
CA ARG A 8 15.99 11.67 -1.71
C ARG A 8 15.40 11.01 -0.48
N THR A 9 16.22 10.34 0.32
CA THR A 9 15.75 9.58 1.49
C THR A 9 15.18 10.46 2.62
N ASP A 10 15.40 11.77 2.57
CA ASP A 10 14.89 12.78 3.51
C ASP A 10 13.72 13.60 2.97
N GLU A 11 13.24 13.30 1.77
CA GLU A 11 12.09 13.97 1.16
C GLU A 11 10.77 13.24 1.47
N GLY A 12 9.78 14.04 1.89
CA GLY A 12 8.42 13.59 2.23
C GLY A 12 8.27 13.00 3.63
N GLN A 13 7.02 12.62 3.96
CA GLN A 13 6.68 11.97 5.22
C GLN A 13 6.84 10.45 5.08
N ARG A 14 7.55 9.82 6.02
CA ARG A 14 7.57 8.34 6.14
C ARG A 14 6.36 7.87 6.93
N ILE A 15 5.64 6.92 6.37
CA ILE A 15 4.44 6.32 6.97
C ILE A 15 4.69 4.82 7.14
N CYS A 16 4.35 4.31 8.32
CA CYS A 16 4.36 2.88 8.61
C CYS A 16 2.94 2.47 9.04
N GLN A 17 2.44 1.38 8.46
CA GLN A 17 1.15 0.79 8.82
C GLN A 17 1.37 -0.68 9.17
N VAL A 18 0.70 -1.12 10.24
CA VAL A 18 0.76 -2.51 10.70
C VAL A 18 -0.66 -3.06 10.71
N VAL A 19 -0.86 -4.18 10.01
CA VAL A 19 -2.17 -4.85 9.93
C VAL A 19 -2.00 -6.33 10.27
N LYS A 20 -2.97 -6.89 11.00
CA LYS A 20 -3.01 -8.33 11.27
C LYS A 20 -3.59 -9.06 10.06
N LEU A 21 -2.84 -10.03 9.55
CA LEU A 21 -3.30 -10.96 8.53
C LEU A 21 -3.74 -12.26 9.19
N LYS A 22 -4.93 -12.73 8.85
CA LYS A 22 -5.36 -14.06 9.26
C LYS A 22 -4.47 -15.12 8.58
N PRO A 23 -3.90 -16.09 9.33
CA PRO A 23 -2.96 -17.06 8.77
C PRO A 23 -3.48 -17.81 7.54
N GLU A 24 -4.78 -18.14 7.51
CA GLU A 24 -5.43 -18.84 6.40
C GLU A 24 -5.42 -18.06 5.07
N HIS A 25 -5.10 -16.77 5.09
CA HIS A 25 -5.05 -15.90 3.92
C HIS A 25 -3.61 -15.50 3.52
N ALA A 26 -2.59 -15.99 4.21
CA ALA A 26 -1.20 -15.58 3.99
C ALA A 26 -0.69 -15.85 2.56
N ASP A 27 -0.83 -17.08 2.09
CA ASP A 27 -0.34 -17.48 0.76
C ASP A 27 -1.05 -16.73 -0.36
N GLU A 28 -2.37 -16.57 -0.23
CA GLU A 28 -3.17 -15.84 -1.20
C GLU A 28 -2.82 -14.35 -1.21
N TYR A 29 -2.64 -13.75 -0.03
CA TYR A 29 -2.21 -12.37 0.10
C TYR A 29 -0.87 -12.13 -0.61
N ILE A 30 0.13 -12.98 -0.36
CA ILE A 30 1.46 -12.89 -0.99
C ILE A 30 1.35 -13.04 -2.51
N ARG A 31 0.59 -14.04 -2.98
CA ARG A 31 0.37 -14.28 -4.41
C ARG A 31 -0.27 -13.08 -5.11
N LEU A 32 -1.29 -12.47 -4.49
CA LEU A 32 -1.94 -11.27 -5.03
C LEU A 32 -0.95 -10.09 -5.06
N HIS A 33 -0.22 -9.84 -3.97
CA HIS A 33 0.70 -8.70 -3.88
C HIS A 33 1.97 -8.83 -4.75
N ALA A 34 2.26 -10.03 -5.26
CA ALA A 34 3.31 -10.23 -6.27
C ALA A 34 2.92 -9.66 -7.65
N ASP A 35 1.61 -9.51 -7.93
CA ASP A 35 1.08 -9.01 -9.21
C ASP A 35 -0.04 -7.99 -8.98
N VAL A 36 0.32 -6.89 -8.29
CA VAL A 36 -0.62 -5.79 -8.03
C VAL A 36 -1.07 -5.17 -9.35
N TRP A 37 -2.37 -4.94 -9.48
CA TRP A 37 -2.94 -4.35 -10.70
C TRP A 37 -2.29 -2.99 -11.00
N PRO A 38 -1.85 -2.75 -12.26
CA PRO A 38 -1.20 -1.48 -12.63
C PRO A 38 -2.02 -0.24 -12.27
N ALA A 39 -3.35 -0.32 -12.39
CA ALA A 39 -4.25 0.79 -12.04
C ALA A 39 -4.24 1.15 -10.54
N VAL A 40 -4.02 0.17 -9.65
CA VAL A 40 -3.87 0.41 -8.20
C VAL A 40 -2.55 1.10 -7.91
N LEU A 41 -1.46 0.67 -8.57
CA LEU A 41 -0.17 1.32 -8.47
C LEU A 41 -0.23 2.77 -8.98
N ASP A 42 -0.97 3.02 -10.05
CA ASP A 42 -1.17 4.37 -10.59
C ASP A 42 -2.01 5.25 -9.66
N ALA A 43 -3.01 4.71 -8.99
CA ALA A 43 -3.78 5.44 -7.98
C ALA A 43 -2.87 5.88 -6.81
N LEU A 44 -1.98 5.00 -6.32
CA LEU A 44 -1.00 5.33 -5.28
C LEU A 44 -0.04 6.44 -5.74
N ARG A 45 0.49 6.34 -6.96
CA ARG A 45 1.41 7.36 -7.52
C ARG A 45 0.73 8.72 -7.68
N LYS A 46 -0.51 8.75 -8.16
CA LYS A 46 -1.30 9.99 -8.30
C LYS A 46 -1.58 10.65 -6.95
N ALA A 47 -1.69 9.85 -5.89
CA ALA A 47 -1.86 10.29 -4.51
C ALA A 47 -0.51 10.50 -3.78
N ASN A 48 0.58 10.69 -4.53
CA ASN A 48 1.91 11.03 -4.01
C ASN A 48 2.55 9.98 -3.08
N PHE A 49 2.10 8.72 -3.13
CA PHE A 49 2.74 7.61 -2.43
C PHE A 49 3.83 6.97 -3.30
N VAL A 50 5.04 6.86 -2.73
CA VAL A 50 6.21 6.26 -3.35
C VAL A 50 6.93 5.36 -2.35
N ASP A 51 7.90 4.57 -2.82
CA ASP A 51 8.75 3.74 -1.93
C ASP A 51 7.94 2.83 -0.99
N TYR A 52 6.81 2.32 -1.52
CA TYR A 52 5.86 1.50 -0.79
C TYR A 52 6.25 0.02 -0.88
N SER A 53 6.65 -0.56 0.25
CA SER A 53 6.85 -2.00 0.42
C SER A 53 5.98 -2.55 1.55
N VAL A 54 5.65 -3.84 1.46
CA VAL A 54 4.95 -4.60 2.52
C VAL A 54 5.80 -5.81 2.88
N HIS A 55 6.08 -5.97 4.17
CA HIS A 55 6.81 -7.10 4.72
C HIS A 55 5.85 -7.98 5.53
N TYR A 56 5.92 -9.30 5.36
CA TYR A 56 5.12 -10.24 6.13
C TYR A 56 5.95 -10.86 7.25
N PHE A 57 5.54 -10.63 8.50
CA PHE A 57 6.12 -11.22 9.69
C PHE A 57 5.25 -12.39 10.16
N ALA A 58 5.60 -13.59 9.69
CA ALA A 58 4.78 -14.79 9.81
C ALA A 58 4.52 -15.22 11.26
N GLU A 59 5.50 -15.08 12.16
CA GLU A 59 5.38 -15.49 13.57
C GLU A 59 4.22 -14.80 14.30
N LEU A 60 3.93 -13.55 13.94
CA LEU A 60 2.81 -12.80 14.49
C LEU A 60 1.71 -12.54 13.45
N GLY A 61 1.79 -13.09 12.24
CA GLY A 61 0.84 -12.80 11.16
C GLY A 61 0.68 -11.29 10.91
N LEU A 62 1.77 -10.52 10.90
CA LEU A 62 1.73 -9.07 10.71
C LEU A 62 2.17 -8.68 9.30
N LEU A 63 1.41 -7.80 8.68
CA LEU A 63 1.81 -7.06 7.50
C LEU A 63 2.33 -5.70 7.94
N ILE A 64 3.59 -5.43 7.61
CA ILE A 64 4.27 -4.18 7.94
C ILE A 64 4.51 -3.44 6.63
N ALA A 65 3.65 -2.47 6.37
CA ALA A 65 3.72 -1.59 5.22
C ALA A 65 4.56 -0.36 5.58
N HIS A 66 5.58 -0.03 4.77
CA HIS A 66 6.26 1.25 4.84
C HIS A 66 6.18 1.95 3.50
N MET A 67 5.97 3.27 3.53
CA MET A 67 5.82 4.09 2.34
C MET A 67 6.30 5.52 2.61
N ARG A 68 6.50 6.28 1.54
CA ARG A 68 6.75 7.71 1.59
C ARG A 68 5.63 8.46 0.92
N TYR A 69 5.21 9.55 1.54
CA TYR A 69 4.22 10.46 1.03
C TYR A 69 4.88 11.81 0.70
N LEU A 70 4.81 12.22 -0.56
CA LEU A 70 5.45 13.43 -1.07
C LEU A 70 4.47 14.61 -1.22
N GLY A 71 3.18 14.40 -1.00
CA GLY A 71 2.16 15.42 -1.20
C GLY A 71 2.03 16.40 -0.04
N THR A 72 1.06 17.31 -0.15
CA THR A 72 0.82 18.36 0.85
C THR A 72 -0.47 18.18 1.66
N ASP A 73 -1.39 17.32 1.20
CA ASP A 73 -2.65 17.03 1.90
C ASP A 73 -2.92 15.52 1.92
N LEU A 74 -2.38 14.85 2.93
CA LEU A 74 -2.47 13.39 3.08
C LEU A 74 -3.93 12.92 3.15
N ALA A 75 -4.81 13.70 3.76
CA ALA A 75 -6.21 13.32 3.93
C ALA A 75 -6.96 13.36 2.59
N ALA A 76 -6.74 14.39 1.78
CA ALA A 76 -7.32 14.50 0.45
C ALA A 76 -6.79 13.39 -0.48
N ASP A 77 -5.49 13.12 -0.47
CA ASP A 77 -4.88 12.09 -1.32
C ASP A 77 -5.30 10.67 -0.92
N ALA A 78 -5.38 10.38 0.39
CA ALA A 78 -5.91 9.12 0.89
C ALA A 78 -7.39 8.92 0.55
N ALA A 79 -8.20 10.00 0.61
CA ALA A 79 -9.59 9.96 0.16
C ALA A 79 -9.69 9.65 -1.35
N GLY A 80 -8.82 10.25 -2.18
CA GLY A 80 -8.75 9.93 -3.61
C GLY A 80 -8.48 8.45 -3.90
N ILE A 81 -7.57 7.83 -3.14
CA ILE A 81 -7.32 6.37 -3.22
C ILE A 81 -8.57 5.57 -2.83
N ARG A 82 -9.27 5.98 -1.77
CA ARG A 82 -10.50 5.31 -1.29
C ARG A 82 -11.65 5.39 -2.28
N GLU A 83 -11.73 6.46 -3.06
CA GLU A 83 -12.77 6.65 -4.08
C GLU A 83 -12.45 5.97 -5.42
N SER A 84 -11.17 5.62 -5.69
CA SER A 84 -10.75 4.88 -6.88
C SER A 84 -11.51 3.55 -7.02
N GLU A 85 -12.18 3.36 -8.15
CA GLU A 85 -12.92 2.12 -8.44
C GLU A 85 -12.00 0.90 -8.47
N ASP A 86 -10.83 1.03 -9.11
CA ASP A 86 -9.86 -0.07 -9.20
C ASP A 86 -9.29 -0.44 -7.83
N THR A 87 -9.05 0.55 -6.97
CA THR A 87 -8.60 0.29 -5.59
C THR A 87 -9.70 -0.41 -4.78
N ARG A 88 -10.95 0.02 -4.91
CA ARG A 88 -12.09 -0.64 -4.24
C ARG A 88 -12.27 -2.08 -4.73
N ARG A 89 -12.10 -2.34 -6.03
CA ARG A 89 -12.15 -3.69 -6.61
C ARG A 89 -10.99 -4.55 -6.11
N TRP A 90 -9.80 -3.97 -6.03
CA TRP A 90 -8.62 -4.61 -5.46
C TRP A 90 -8.85 -5.03 -3.99
N TRP A 91 -9.41 -4.15 -3.16
CA TRP A 91 -9.71 -4.50 -1.77
C TRP A 91 -10.75 -5.60 -1.61
N LYS A 92 -11.68 -5.75 -2.57
CA LYS A 92 -12.65 -6.86 -2.55
C LYS A 92 -12.02 -8.22 -2.86
N VAL A 93 -10.92 -8.24 -3.63
CA VAL A 93 -10.15 -9.47 -3.88
C VAL A 93 -9.06 -9.69 -2.83
N GLY A 94 -8.63 -8.62 -2.15
CA GLY A 94 -7.70 -8.67 -1.02
C GLY A 94 -8.31 -9.42 0.16
N VAL A 95 -7.90 -10.66 0.35
CA VAL A 95 -8.34 -11.51 1.45
C VAL A 95 -7.70 -11.15 2.79
N GLY A 96 -8.48 -11.28 3.86
CA GLY A 96 -7.94 -11.63 5.18
C GLY A 96 -7.27 -10.55 6.01
N VAL A 97 -7.22 -9.31 5.54
CA VAL A 97 -6.83 -8.18 6.39
C VAL A 97 -8.02 -7.83 7.27
N ASP A 98 -7.89 -8.14 8.56
CA ASP A 98 -8.72 -7.52 9.59
C ASP A 98 -8.24 -6.07 9.73
N CYS A 99 -8.60 -5.24 8.75
CA CYS A 99 -8.63 -3.81 8.93
C CYS A 99 -9.76 -3.55 9.91
N GLY A 100 -9.49 -3.79 11.20
CA GLY A 100 -10.36 -3.39 12.29
C GLY A 100 -10.93 -2.04 11.94
N SER A 101 -12.26 -2.00 11.87
CA SER A 101 -13.10 -0.84 11.60
C SER A 101 -12.39 0.46 11.99
N HIS A 102 -11.87 1.17 10.99
CA HIS A 102 -11.58 2.59 11.12
C HIS A 102 -12.91 3.33 11.24
#